data_AF-A0A1W9ZTP1-F1
#
_entry.id   AF-A0A1W9ZTP1-F1
#
_cell.length_a   1.000
_cell.length_b   1.000
_cell.length_c   1.000
_cell.angle_alpha   90.00
_cell.angle_beta   90.00
_cell.angle_gamma   90.00
#
_symmetry.space_group_name_H-M   'P 1'
#
loop_
_entity.id
_entity.type
_entity.pdbx_description
1 polymer ?
#
loop_
_entity_poly.entity_id
_entity_poly.type
_entity_poly.pdbx_seq_one_letter_code
_entity_poly.pdbx_strand_id
1 'polypeptide(L)'
;MQDLHNKVRALNLDQRMRNKSRHDVPALLDELAYQRGMAWTHIAEIAEVTVSAVRKWRKGNDASPEKRSRLAKFAALLDTLAEEAHIADPATWMEMELPLAAGYYIRPLDLYLNGQDMALLDIAEQRGTVEHILDEIRPGWRTTRSRFEVFNDTDGMRSIRIRGE
;
A
#
# COMPACT_ATOMS: atom_id res chain seq x y z
N MET A 1 -14.81 20.04 9.73
CA MET A 1 -13.77 20.48 8.78
C MET A 1 -13.04 19.27 8.17
N GLN A 2 -12.60 18.29 8.98
CA GLN A 2 -11.98 17.02 8.50
C GLN A 2 -12.85 16.24 7.49
N ASP A 3 -14.16 16.11 7.75
CA ASP A 3 -15.08 15.40 6.85
C ASP A 3 -15.18 16.03 5.45
N LEU A 4 -15.15 17.37 5.35
CA LEU A 4 -15.14 18.05 4.06
C LEU A 4 -13.83 17.84 3.31
N HIS A 5 -12.70 17.88 4.01
CA HIS A 5 -11.39 17.62 3.42
C HIS A 5 -11.26 16.20 2.88
N ASN A 6 -11.72 15.20 3.65
CA ASN A 6 -11.77 13.80 3.22
C ASN A 6 -12.64 13.62 1.98
N LYS A 7 -13.80 14.27 1.92
CA LYS A 7 -14.67 14.26 0.73
C LYS A 7 -13.97 14.83 -0.50
N VAL A 8 -13.26 15.95 -0.36
CA VAL A 8 -12.52 16.55 -1.49
C VAL A 8 -11.39 15.64 -1.98
N ARG A 9 -10.61 15.05 -1.07
CA ARG A 9 -9.55 14.09 -1.42
C ARG A 9 -10.09 12.83 -2.10
N ALA A 10 -11.18 12.28 -1.58
CA ALA A 10 -11.86 11.13 -2.18
C ALA A 10 -12.34 11.44 -3.62
N LEU A 11 -12.94 12.61 -3.84
CA LEU A 11 -13.36 13.04 -5.17
C LEU A 11 -12.18 13.23 -6.14
N ASN A 12 -11.06 13.79 -5.66
CA ASN A 12 -9.83 13.95 -6.45
C ASN A 12 -9.28 12.58 -6.87
N LEU A 13 -9.18 11.63 -5.91
CA LEU A 13 -8.73 10.27 -6.19
C LEU A 13 -9.64 9.57 -7.20
N ASP A 14 -10.96 9.68 -7.05
CA ASP A 14 -11.94 9.12 -7.99
C ASP A 14 -11.78 9.69 -9.40
N GLN A 15 -11.51 11.00 -9.51
CA GLN A 15 -11.26 11.65 -10.79
C GLN A 15 -9.96 11.14 -11.46
N ARG A 16 -8.88 10.98 -10.69
CA ARG A 16 -7.61 10.40 -11.17
C ARG A 16 -7.78 8.93 -11.57
N MET A 17 -8.53 8.15 -10.79
CA MET A 17 -8.88 6.77 -11.12
C MET A 17 -9.60 6.67 -12.47
N ARG A 18 -10.57 7.54 -12.76
CA ARG A 18 -11.27 7.57 -14.06
C ARG A 18 -10.34 7.87 -15.24
N ASN A 19 -9.28 8.64 -15.01
CA ASN A 19 -8.26 8.87 -16.02
C ASN A 19 -7.42 7.61 -16.21
N LYS A 20 -6.96 6.97 -15.12
CA LYS A 20 -6.22 5.70 -15.17
C LYS A 20 -7.01 4.56 -15.78
N SER A 21 -8.32 4.47 -15.54
CA SER A 21 -9.19 3.40 -16.04
C SER A 21 -9.33 3.39 -17.56
N ARG A 22 -8.90 4.44 -18.26
CA ARG A 22 -8.83 4.48 -19.73
C ARG A 22 -7.70 3.62 -20.29
N HIS A 23 -6.66 3.36 -19.51
CA HIS A 23 -5.57 2.44 -19.88
C HIS A 23 -6.02 1.00 -19.77
N ASP A 24 -5.54 0.15 -20.67
CA ASP A 24 -5.79 -1.28 -20.62
C ASP A 24 -4.99 -1.94 -19.48
N VAL A 25 -5.30 -3.22 -19.20
CA VAL A 25 -4.67 -3.96 -18.12
C VAL A 25 -3.15 -4.10 -18.35
N PRO A 26 -2.66 -4.45 -19.55
CA PRO A 26 -1.22 -4.49 -19.81
C PRO A 26 -0.50 -3.17 -19.50
N ALA A 27 -1.03 -2.02 -19.92
CA ALA A 27 -0.41 -0.73 -19.63
C ALA A 27 -0.36 -0.42 -18.12
N LEU A 28 -1.43 -0.74 -17.38
CA LEU A 28 -1.45 -0.60 -15.92
C LEU A 28 -0.44 -1.53 -15.23
N LEU A 29 -0.30 -2.76 -15.71
CA LEU A 29 0.69 -3.71 -15.19
C LEU A 29 2.11 -3.26 -15.48
N ASP A 30 2.37 -2.72 -16.67
CA ASP A 30 3.69 -2.21 -17.05
C ASP A 30 4.07 -0.97 -16.22
N GLU A 31 3.12 -0.06 -15.99
CA GLU A 31 3.31 1.08 -15.09
C GLU A 31 3.69 0.61 -13.68
N LEU A 32 2.87 -0.26 -13.07
CA LEU A 32 3.09 -0.68 -11.69
C LEU A 32 4.39 -1.49 -11.53
N ALA A 33 4.62 -2.48 -12.40
CA ALA A 33 5.73 -3.41 -12.22
C ALA A 33 7.07 -2.85 -12.71
N TYR A 34 7.10 -2.18 -13.86
CA TYR A 34 8.37 -1.80 -14.49
C TYR A 34 8.70 -0.32 -14.31
N GLN A 35 7.73 0.58 -14.42
CA GLN A 35 7.99 2.01 -14.24
C GLN A 35 8.12 2.37 -12.76
N ARG A 36 7.37 1.68 -11.89
CA ARG A 36 7.38 1.92 -10.44
C ARG A 36 8.00 0.79 -9.62
N GLY A 37 8.44 -0.30 -10.24
CA GLY A 37 9.19 -1.35 -9.55
C GLY A 37 8.39 -2.21 -8.56
N MET A 38 7.06 -2.18 -8.60
CA MET A 38 6.22 -2.92 -7.65
C MET A 38 6.33 -4.45 -7.83
N ALA A 39 6.35 -5.19 -6.72
CA ALA A 39 6.37 -6.64 -6.77
C ALA A 39 5.06 -7.23 -7.33
N TRP A 40 5.16 -8.22 -8.21
CA TRP A 40 4.01 -8.92 -8.80
C TRP A 40 3.06 -9.54 -7.77
N THR A 41 3.57 -9.92 -6.60
CA THR A 41 2.77 -10.42 -5.47
C THR A 41 1.84 -9.35 -4.94
N HIS A 42 2.34 -8.13 -4.75
CA HIS A 42 1.54 -7.00 -4.28
C HIS A 42 0.55 -6.53 -5.34
N ILE A 43 0.93 -6.50 -6.62
CA ILE A 43 -0.01 -6.21 -7.72
C ILE A 43 -1.17 -7.22 -7.71
N ALA A 44 -0.88 -8.49 -7.44
CA ALA A 44 -1.91 -9.53 -7.34
C ALA A 44 -2.81 -9.32 -6.10
N GLU A 45 -2.23 -8.94 -4.95
CA GLU A 45 -2.98 -8.58 -3.73
C GLU A 45 -3.93 -7.39 -3.99
N ILE A 46 -3.45 -6.32 -4.63
CA ILE A 46 -4.23 -5.12 -4.99
C ILE A 46 -5.39 -5.46 -5.92
N ALA A 47 -5.12 -6.29 -6.92
CA ALA A 47 -6.16 -6.76 -7.83
C ALA A 47 -7.04 -7.86 -7.19
N GLU A 48 -6.75 -8.32 -5.98
CA GLU A 48 -7.40 -9.45 -5.32
C GLU A 48 -7.51 -10.68 -6.24
N VAL A 49 -6.38 -11.06 -6.82
CA VAL A 49 -6.25 -12.25 -7.67
C VAL A 49 -4.95 -13.00 -7.33
N THR A 50 -4.76 -14.16 -7.95
CA THR A 50 -3.48 -14.87 -7.83
C THR A 50 -2.42 -14.28 -8.74
N VAL A 51 -1.14 -14.44 -8.40
CA VAL A 51 -0.01 -14.09 -9.31
C VAL A 51 -0.14 -14.81 -10.66
N SER A 52 -0.68 -16.02 -10.68
CA SER A 52 -0.97 -16.77 -11.91
C SER A 52 -2.00 -16.06 -12.81
N ALA A 53 -2.99 -15.39 -12.24
CA ALA A 53 -3.95 -14.59 -13.01
C ALA A 53 -3.27 -13.36 -13.64
N VAL A 54 -2.44 -12.63 -12.87
CA VAL A 54 -1.64 -11.51 -13.39
C VAL A 54 -0.71 -11.95 -14.53
N ARG A 55 -0.08 -13.13 -14.39
CA ARG A 55 0.74 -13.72 -15.47
C ARG A 55 -0.06 -14.02 -16.74
N LYS A 56 -1.34 -14.39 -16.63
CA LYS A 56 -2.22 -14.59 -17.80
C LYS A 56 -2.57 -13.25 -18.46
N TRP A 57 -2.83 -12.21 -17.68
CA TRP A 57 -3.10 -10.86 -18.20
C TRP A 57 -1.92 -10.31 -19.00
N ARG A 58 -0.69 -10.52 -18.52
CA ARG A 58 0.53 -10.16 -19.26
C ARG A 58 0.67 -10.86 -20.63
N LYS A 59 0.00 -12.00 -20.83
CA LYS A 59 -0.03 -12.73 -22.10
C LYS A 59 -1.21 -12.31 -23.00
N GLY A 60 -1.91 -11.23 -22.66
CA GLY A 60 -3.04 -10.71 -23.45
C GLY A 60 -4.40 -11.31 -23.11
N ASN A 61 -4.54 -11.99 -21.96
CA ASN A 61 -5.88 -12.33 -21.45
C ASN A 61 -6.51 -11.11 -20.79
N ASP A 62 -7.83 -10.96 -20.91
CA ASP A 62 -8.53 -9.85 -20.30
C ASP A 62 -8.74 -10.03 -18.79
N ALA A 63 -8.70 -8.91 -18.06
CA ALA A 63 -9.22 -8.80 -16.71
C ALA A 63 -10.66 -8.30 -16.77
N SER A 64 -11.49 -8.69 -15.80
CA SER A 64 -12.81 -8.08 -15.64
C SER A 64 -12.68 -6.56 -15.38
N PRO A 65 -13.71 -5.75 -15.75
CA PRO A 65 -13.71 -4.31 -15.49
C PRO A 65 -13.43 -3.93 -14.02
N GLU A 66 -13.93 -4.72 -13.08
CA GLU A 66 -13.70 -4.55 -11.64
C GLU A 66 -12.21 -4.62 -11.27
N LYS A 67 -11.49 -5.62 -11.80
CA LYS A 67 -10.05 -5.81 -11.53
C LYS A 67 -9.21 -4.73 -12.22
N ARG A 68 -9.60 -4.31 -13.43
CA ARG A 68 -9.01 -3.15 -14.10
C ARG A 68 -9.20 -1.88 -13.28
N SER A 69 -10.39 -1.66 -12.73
CA SER A 69 -10.70 -0.50 -11.89
C SER A 69 -9.83 -0.46 -10.62
N ARG A 70 -9.57 -1.61 -10.00
CA ARG A 70 -8.68 -1.71 -8.83
C ARG A 70 -7.25 -1.33 -9.15
N LEU A 71 -6.68 -1.87 -10.25
CA LEU A 71 -5.35 -1.48 -10.71
C LEU A 71 -5.28 0.02 -11.04
N ALA A 72 -6.30 0.55 -11.71
CA ALA A 72 -6.38 1.97 -12.05
C ALA A 72 -6.49 2.87 -10.80
N LYS A 73 -7.29 2.47 -9.80
CA LYS A 73 -7.40 3.18 -8.52
C LYS A 73 -6.06 3.21 -7.80
N PHE A 74 -5.36 2.09 -7.77
CA PHE A 74 -4.05 2.02 -7.12
C PHE A 74 -3.01 2.87 -7.84
N ALA A 75 -2.92 2.80 -9.17
CA ALA A 75 -2.03 3.66 -9.95
C ALA A 75 -2.32 5.16 -9.74
N ALA A 76 -3.60 5.54 -9.66
CA ALA A 76 -4.02 6.90 -9.34
C ALA A 76 -3.62 7.33 -7.92
N LEU A 77 -3.71 6.43 -6.94
CA LEU A 77 -3.23 6.69 -5.58
C LEU A 77 -1.72 6.94 -5.57
N LEU A 78 -0.93 6.15 -6.31
CA LEU A 78 0.51 6.37 -6.39
C LEU A 78 0.87 7.72 -7.04
N ASP A 79 0.08 8.20 -8.02
CA ASP A 79 0.22 9.57 -8.54
C ASP A 79 -0.07 10.60 -7.45
N THR A 80 -1.16 10.44 -6.70
CA THR A 80 -1.50 11.33 -5.58
C THR A 80 -0.41 11.37 -4.52
N LEU A 81 0.16 10.22 -4.14
CA LEU A 81 1.26 10.15 -3.16
C LEU A 81 2.53 10.85 -3.65
N ALA A 82 2.85 10.73 -4.95
CA ALA A 82 4.00 11.44 -5.54
C ALA A 82 3.78 12.95 -5.57
N GLU A 83 2.61 13.39 -6.01
CA GLU A 83 2.33 14.80 -6.29
C GLU A 83 1.95 15.60 -5.03
N GLU A 84 1.12 15.03 -4.17
CA GLU A 84 0.50 15.74 -3.03
C GLU A 84 1.25 15.47 -1.72
N ALA A 85 1.78 14.26 -1.52
CA ALA A 85 2.58 13.90 -0.33
C ALA A 85 4.10 13.96 -0.56
N HIS A 86 4.54 14.28 -1.78
CA HIS A 86 5.96 14.40 -2.15
C HIS A 86 6.80 13.14 -1.85
N ILE A 87 6.18 11.95 -1.92
CA ILE A 87 6.90 10.70 -1.77
C ILE A 87 7.62 10.40 -3.09
N ALA A 88 8.95 10.38 -3.05
CA ALA A 88 9.78 10.20 -4.25
C ALA A 88 9.59 8.83 -4.94
N ASP A 89 9.40 7.78 -4.14
CA ASP A 89 9.10 6.42 -4.62
C ASP A 89 7.87 5.87 -3.90
N PRO A 90 6.65 6.20 -4.37
CA PRO A 90 5.42 5.77 -3.71
C PRO A 90 5.22 4.26 -3.72
N ALA A 91 5.64 3.56 -4.78
CA ALA A 91 5.44 2.12 -4.87
C ALA A 91 6.28 1.39 -3.83
N THR A 92 7.57 1.71 -3.74
CA THR A 92 8.44 1.14 -2.70
C THR A 92 7.96 1.53 -1.30
N TRP A 93 7.59 2.80 -1.08
CA TRP A 93 7.06 3.25 0.21
C TRP A 93 5.82 2.46 0.64
N MET A 94 4.91 2.14 -0.28
CA MET A 94 3.73 1.32 0.01
C MET A 94 4.09 -0.10 0.48
N GLU A 95 5.21 -0.66 0.01
CA GLU A 95 5.68 -2.00 0.39
C GLU A 95 6.48 -2.02 1.70
N MET A 96 7.00 -0.86 2.13
CA MET A 96 7.80 -0.72 3.35
C MET A 96 6.96 -0.74 4.61
N GLU A 97 7.59 -1.04 5.74
CA GLU A 97 6.96 -0.94 7.06
C GLU A 97 6.80 0.52 7.48
N LEU A 98 5.66 0.84 8.07
CA LEU A 98 5.45 2.12 8.73
C LEU A 98 6.45 2.29 9.89
N PRO A 99 6.87 3.54 10.20
CA PRO A 99 7.87 3.83 11.22
C PRO A 99 7.32 3.64 12.65
N LEU A 100 7.09 2.38 13.02
CA LEU A 100 6.56 1.97 14.32
C LEU A 100 7.68 1.36 15.19
N ALA A 101 7.40 1.22 16.48
CA ALA A 101 8.27 0.49 17.39
C ALA A 101 8.52 -0.96 16.93
N ALA A 102 9.69 -1.50 17.24
CA ALA A 102 10.09 -2.84 16.83
C ALA A 102 9.07 -3.92 17.23
N GLY A 103 8.75 -4.79 16.27
CA GLY A 103 7.80 -5.90 16.40
C GLY A 103 6.41 -5.61 15.81
N TYR A 104 6.14 -4.41 15.31
CA TYR A 104 4.97 -4.15 14.47
C TYR A 104 5.36 -4.22 13.00
N TYR A 105 4.55 -4.93 12.22
CA TYR A 105 4.75 -5.15 10.79
C TYR A 105 3.49 -4.70 10.05
N ILE A 106 3.32 -3.39 9.89
CA ILE A 106 2.18 -2.78 9.19
C ILE A 106 2.74 -1.95 8.06
N ARG A 107 2.30 -2.22 6.84
CA ARG A 107 2.68 -1.48 5.64
C ARG A 107 1.60 -0.47 5.26
N PRO A 108 1.93 0.63 4.57
CA PRO A 108 0.93 1.50 3.97
C PRO A 108 0.01 0.74 2.98
N LEU A 109 0.53 -0.26 2.26
CA LEU A 109 -0.27 -1.14 1.41
C LEU A 109 -1.37 -1.89 2.19
N ASP A 110 -1.11 -2.30 3.43
CA ASP A 110 -2.12 -2.99 4.23
C ASP A 110 -3.29 -2.05 4.55
N LEU A 111 -3.04 -0.75 4.74
CA LEU A 111 -4.10 0.24 4.94
C LEU A 111 -4.96 0.39 3.69
N TYR A 112 -4.32 0.48 2.52
CA TYR A 112 -5.03 0.52 1.23
C TYR A 112 -5.89 -0.73 1.01
N LEU A 113 -5.34 -1.92 1.23
CA LEU A 113 -6.07 -3.19 1.05
C LEU A 113 -7.27 -3.31 2.00
N ASN A 114 -7.23 -2.66 3.17
CA ASN A 114 -8.34 -2.59 4.12
C ASN A 114 -9.28 -1.39 3.87
N GLY A 115 -9.16 -0.69 2.74
CA GLY A 115 -10.01 0.44 2.36
C GLY A 115 -9.78 1.72 3.17
N GLN A 116 -8.65 1.83 3.86
CA GLN A 116 -8.30 2.96 4.72
C GLN A 116 -7.54 4.06 3.96
N ASP A 117 -7.98 4.38 2.74
CA ASP A 117 -7.29 5.27 1.80
C ASP A 117 -7.02 6.67 2.40
N MET A 118 -8.01 7.22 3.13
CA MET A 118 -7.88 8.56 3.70
C MET A 118 -6.87 8.60 4.85
N ALA A 119 -6.85 7.57 5.69
CA ALA A 119 -5.87 7.46 6.77
C ALA A 119 -4.45 7.21 6.23
N LEU A 120 -4.34 6.45 5.14
CA LEU A 120 -3.09 6.30 4.40
C LEU A 120 -2.58 7.66 3.89
N LEU A 121 -3.45 8.50 3.31
CA LEU A 121 -3.10 9.85 2.88
C LEU A 121 -2.72 10.75 4.07
N ASP A 122 -3.44 10.66 5.20
CA ASP A 122 -3.08 11.39 6.42
C ASP A 122 -1.69 11.03 6.94
N ILE A 123 -1.30 9.76 6.87
CA ILE A 123 0.06 9.30 7.20
C ILE A 123 1.07 9.84 6.19
N ALA A 124 0.80 9.74 4.90
CA ALA A 124 1.69 10.20 3.83
C ALA A 124 1.97 11.71 3.93
N GLU A 125 0.93 12.50 4.21
CA GLU A 125 0.99 13.95 4.37
C GLU A 125 1.44 14.39 5.77
N GLN A 126 1.79 13.45 6.66
CA GLN A 126 2.25 13.71 8.04
C GLN A 126 1.26 14.55 8.87
N ARG A 127 -0.05 14.34 8.68
CA ARG A 127 -1.12 15.07 9.39
C ARG A 127 -1.34 14.61 10.83
N GLY A 128 -0.62 13.58 11.27
CA GLY A 128 -0.64 13.04 12.62
C GLY A 128 0.46 11.99 12.78
N THR A 129 0.69 11.54 14.02
CA THR A 129 1.58 10.40 14.25
C THR A 129 0.93 9.13 13.72
N VAL A 130 1.75 8.21 13.21
CA VAL A 130 1.26 6.93 12.66
C VAL A 130 0.45 6.18 13.72
N GLU A 131 0.92 6.17 14.96
CA GLU A 131 0.25 5.49 16.07
C GLU A 131 -1.13 6.07 16.37
N HIS A 132 -1.28 7.40 16.32
CA HIS A 132 -2.57 8.03 16.58
C HIS A 132 -3.56 7.71 15.47
N ILE A 133 -3.14 7.77 14.21
CA ILE A 133 -4.00 7.42 13.08
C ILE A 133 -4.43 5.96 13.18
N LEU A 134 -3.49 5.03 13.46
CA LEU A 134 -3.81 3.61 13.63
C LEU A 134 -4.78 3.33 14.79
N ASP A 135 -4.75 4.13 15.87
CA ASP A 135 -5.70 4.01 16.98
C ASP A 135 -7.14 4.26 16.56
N GLU A 136 -7.35 5.16 15.62
CA GLU A 136 -8.67 5.51 15.12
C GLU A 136 -9.19 4.45 14.15
N ILE A 137 -8.34 3.96 13.24
CA ILE A 137 -8.79 3.10 12.12
C ILE A 137 -8.62 1.61 12.34
N ARG A 138 -7.80 1.17 13.30
CA ARG A 138 -7.48 -0.25 13.52
C ARG A 138 -7.49 -0.61 15.00
N PRO A 139 -8.68 -0.74 15.63
CA PRO A 139 -8.80 -1.12 17.03
C PRO A 139 -7.97 -2.38 17.37
N GLY A 140 -7.18 -2.30 18.42
CA GLY A 140 -6.37 -3.43 18.89
C GLY A 140 -5.08 -3.71 18.11
N TRP A 141 -4.67 -2.86 17.14
CA TRP A 141 -3.41 -3.06 16.41
C TRP A 141 -2.19 -3.19 17.34
N ARG A 142 -2.21 -2.55 18.50
CA ARG A 142 -1.13 -2.65 19.50
C ARG A 142 -0.97 -4.06 20.10
N THR A 143 -2.01 -4.88 20.10
CA THR A 143 -1.91 -6.26 20.60
C THR A 143 -1.28 -7.21 19.60
N THR A 144 -1.05 -6.78 18.35
CA THR A 144 -0.46 -7.63 17.30
C THR A 144 1.06 -7.52 17.23
N ARG A 145 1.71 -6.96 18.27
CA ARG A 145 3.16 -6.90 18.34
C ARG A 145 3.74 -8.30 18.36
N SER A 146 4.69 -8.58 17.46
CA SER A 146 5.40 -9.85 17.44
C SER A 146 6.18 -10.06 18.75
N ARG A 147 5.99 -11.24 19.34
CA ARG A 147 6.75 -11.71 20.50
C ARG A 147 8.21 -12.01 20.18
N PHE A 148 8.56 -12.06 18.90
CA PHE A 148 9.91 -12.34 18.44
C PHE A 148 10.65 -11.07 18.05
N GLU A 149 11.98 -11.11 18.16
CA GLU A 149 12.87 -10.08 17.66
C GLU A 149 14.07 -10.66 16.92
N VAL A 150 14.55 -9.93 15.93
CA VAL A 150 15.79 -10.24 15.22
C VAL A 150 16.93 -9.54 15.95
N PHE A 151 18.01 -10.26 16.24
CA PHE A 151 19.23 -9.72 16.84
C PHE A 151 20.46 -10.22 16.06
N ASN A 152 21.61 -9.55 16.24
CA ASN A 152 22.87 -10.06 15.74
C ASN A 152 23.48 -10.97 16.80
N ASP A 153 23.69 -12.24 16.44
CA ASP A 153 24.30 -13.22 17.31
C ASP A 153 25.84 -13.04 17.33
N THR A 154 26.50 -13.74 18.23
CA THR A 154 27.96 -13.71 18.45
C THR A 154 28.79 -14.11 17.23
N ASP A 155 28.18 -14.83 16.28
CA ASP A 155 28.77 -15.21 14.99
C ASP A 155 28.60 -14.13 13.90
N GLY A 156 27.93 -13.02 14.21
CA GLY A 156 27.62 -11.94 13.28
C GLY A 156 26.41 -12.21 12.37
N MET A 157 25.73 -13.34 12.53
CA MET A 157 24.52 -13.69 11.77
C MET A 157 23.27 -13.13 12.45
N ARG A 158 22.22 -12.90 11.64
CA ARG A 158 20.92 -12.50 12.17
C ARG A 158 20.18 -13.74 12.68
N SER A 159 19.88 -13.74 13.97
CA SER A 159 19.12 -14.77 14.66
C SER A 159 17.78 -14.22 15.17
N ILE A 160 16.83 -15.11 15.46
CA ILE A 160 15.51 -14.75 16.03
C ILE A 160 15.43 -15.30 17.45
N ARG A 161 14.96 -14.48 18.39
CA ARG A 161 14.67 -14.88 19.78
C ARG A 161 13.33 -14.33 20.27
N ILE A 162 12.87 -14.80 21.42
CA ILE A 162 11.73 -14.21 22.12
C ILE A 162 12.18 -12.86 22.70
N ARG A 163 11.37 -11.83 22.51
CA ARG A 163 11.65 -10.47 22.99
C ARG A 163 11.55 -10.43 24.51
N GLY A 164 12.63 -10.05 25.18
CA GLY A 164 12.70 -9.97 26.65
C GLY A 164 13.41 -11.16 27.31
N GLU A 165 13.85 -12.15 26.53
CA GLU A 165 14.85 -13.16 26.91
C GLU A 165 16.25 -12.74 26.43
#